data_AF-A0A956WQE7-F1
#
_entry.id   AF-A0A956WQE7-F1
#
_cell.length_a   1.000
_cell.length_b   1.000
_cell.length_c   1.000
_cell.angle_alpha   90.00
_cell.angle_beta   90.00
_cell.angle_gamma   90.00
#
_symmetry.space_group_name_H-M   'P 1'
#
loop_
_entity.id
_entity.type
_entity.pdbx_description
1 polymer ?
#
loop_
_entity_poly.entity_id
_entity_poly.type
_entity_poly.pdbx_seq_one_letter_code
_entity_poly.pdbx_strand_id
1 'polypeptide(L)'
;MEMMTEMDVRTSRLPGFYKLELAERVAVVAEWAGLSEQEAAVLAGGGLSPSQADLMIENALGTYALPLGVAANFLVNDRDYLIPMAVEEPSVLAAVSHAAKVIRAGGGFTAQASSPVMIGQIQVLDVPDVAAATATLMSHRHELLALADSCNPSITRRGGGARDIETRSFPDTPVGPMLVVHLLYDTRDAMGANAVNTAVETMPRACPS
;
A
#
# COMPACT_ATOMS: atom_id res chain seq x y z
N MET A 1 33.38 15.12 10.86
CA MET A 1 32.52 16.24 11.30
C MET A 1 31.45 16.38 10.23
N GLU A 2 30.50 15.44 10.24
CA GLU A 2 29.40 15.41 9.28
C GLU A 2 28.35 16.42 9.74
N MET A 3 28.05 17.37 8.85
CA MET A 3 26.93 18.28 9.00
C MET A 3 25.64 17.45 9.06
N MET A 4 25.07 17.29 10.24
CA MET A 4 23.66 16.96 10.40
C MET A 4 22.88 18.03 9.64
N THR A 5 22.30 17.65 8.51
CA THR A 5 21.33 18.45 7.78
C THR A 5 20.22 18.84 8.76
N GLU A 6 20.07 20.14 8.98
CA GLU A 6 18.98 20.74 9.73
C GLU A 6 17.67 20.18 9.14
N MET A 7 17.04 19.23 9.84
CA MET A 7 15.71 18.78 9.44
C MET A 7 14.80 19.99 9.60
N ASP A 8 14.34 20.54 8.49
CA ASP A 8 13.32 21.57 8.43
C ASP A 8 12.13 21.11 9.30
N VAL A 9 12.05 21.61 10.55
CA VAL A 9 11.08 21.13 11.55
C VAL A 9 9.72 21.73 11.21
N ARG A 10 9.05 21.12 10.24
CA ARG A 10 7.71 21.51 9.79
C ARG A 10 6.68 21.04 10.81
N THR A 11 5.76 21.91 11.20
CA THR A 11 4.68 21.59 12.16
C THR A 11 3.38 21.31 11.41
N SER A 12 2.68 20.24 11.77
CA SER A 12 1.33 19.93 11.29
C SER A 12 0.23 20.71 12.02
N ARG A 13 0.59 21.52 13.02
CA ARG A 13 -0.34 22.40 13.73
C ARG A 13 -0.68 23.60 12.84
N LEU A 14 -1.93 23.68 12.38
CA LEU A 14 -2.44 24.77 11.56
C LEU A 14 -3.62 25.49 12.26
N PRO A 15 -3.35 26.42 13.21
CA PRO A 15 -4.39 27.14 13.92
C PRO A 15 -5.26 27.97 12.95
N GLY A 16 -6.58 27.85 13.07
CA GLY A 16 -7.50 28.63 12.24
C GLY A 16 -7.59 28.20 10.78
N PHE A 17 -6.94 27.11 10.37
CA PHE A 17 -6.93 26.63 8.97
C PHE A 17 -8.32 26.48 8.35
N TYR A 18 -9.29 25.98 9.13
CA TYR A 18 -10.68 25.81 8.68
C TYR A 18 -11.43 27.13 8.42
N LYS A 19 -10.88 28.27 8.88
CA LYS A 19 -11.46 29.60 8.65
C LYS A 19 -10.92 30.27 7.39
N LEU A 20 -9.85 29.73 6.82
CA LEU A 20 -9.20 30.28 5.64
C LEU A 20 -10.00 29.95 4.38
N GLU A 21 -9.92 30.85 3.40
CA GLU A 21 -10.46 30.61 2.07
C GLU A 21 -9.73 29.46 1.39
N LEU A 22 -10.35 28.85 0.37
CA LEU A 22 -9.79 27.67 -0.28
C LEU A 22 -8.39 27.93 -0.86
N ALA A 23 -8.18 29.06 -1.51
CA ALA A 23 -6.89 29.42 -2.10
C ALA A 23 -5.80 29.60 -1.03
N GLU A 24 -6.14 30.20 0.11
CA GLU A 24 -5.23 30.36 1.25
C GLU A 24 -4.86 29.01 1.87
N ARG A 25 -5.84 28.10 1.99
CA ARG A 25 -5.58 26.72 2.44
C ARG A 25 -4.61 25.98 1.52
N VAL A 26 -4.80 26.12 0.20
CA VAL A 26 -3.87 25.53 -0.79
C VAL A 26 -2.47 26.12 -0.66
N ALA A 27 -2.35 27.44 -0.51
CA ALA A 27 -1.05 28.10 -0.34
C ALA A 27 -0.30 27.61 0.91
N VAL A 28 -1.00 27.52 2.06
CA VAL A 28 -0.42 27.00 3.32
C VAL A 28 0.06 25.55 3.15
N VAL A 29 -0.71 24.70 2.49
CA VAL A 29 -0.34 23.29 2.26
C VAL A 29 0.83 23.19 1.26
N ALA A 30 0.83 24.00 0.21
CA ALA A 30 1.88 24.04 -0.79
C ALA A 30 3.22 24.46 -0.19
N GLU A 31 3.24 25.54 0.61
CA GLU A 31 4.42 25.98 1.35
C GLU A 31 4.90 24.89 2.31
N TRP A 32 3.98 24.31 3.09
CA TRP A 32 4.32 23.26 4.05
C TRP A 32 4.93 22.02 3.37
N ALA A 33 4.38 21.57 2.24
CA ALA A 33 4.90 20.41 1.54
C ALA A 33 6.09 20.74 0.63
N GLY A 34 6.38 22.01 0.37
CA GLY A 34 7.40 22.44 -0.59
C GLY A 34 7.01 22.13 -2.03
N LEU A 35 5.72 22.28 -2.35
CA LEU A 35 5.19 22.00 -3.68
C LEU A 35 5.61 23.09 -4.68
N SER A 36 5.87 22.67 -5.92
CA SER A 36 5.98 23.56 -7.06
C SER A 36 4.64 24.23 -7.39
N GLU A 37 4.68 25.31 -8.17
CA GLU A 37 3.45 25.98 -8.65
C GLU A 37 2.56 25.01 -9.45
N GLN A 38 3.16 24.11 -10.23
CA GLN A 38 2.42 23.10 -11.00
C GLN A 38 1.71 22.10 -10.08
N GLU A 39 2.36 21.63 -9.01
CA GLU A 39 1.77 20.70 -8.04
C GLU A 39 0.67 21.38 -7.21
N ALA A 40 0.88 22.64 -6.79
CA ALA A 40 -0.14 23.41 -6.09
C ALA A 40 -1.39 23.64 -6.96
N ALA A 41 -1.22 23.87 -8.27
CA ALA A 41 -2.32 24.02 -9.21
C ALA A 41 -3.21 22.76 -9.32
N VAL A 42 -2.65 21.56 -9.10
CA VAL A 42 -3.44 20.31 -9.06
C VAL A 42 -4.46 20.35 -7.92
N LEU A 43 -4.09 20.89 -6.76
CA LEU A 43 -5.00 21.04 -5.61
C LEU A 43 -6.13 22.06 -5.87
N ALA A 44 -5.92 23.01 -6.77
CA ALA A 44 -6.87 24.06 -7.13
C ALA A 44 -7.83 23.67 -8.28
N GLY A 45 -7.94 22.38 -8.60
CA GLY A 45 -8.87 21.84 -9.60
C GLY A 45 -8.21 21.21 -10.83
N GLY A 46 -6.88 21.14 -10.88
CA GLY A 46 -6.11 20.53 -11.97
C GLY A 46 -5.90 19.02 -11.85
N GLY A 47 -6.84 18.28 -11.23
CA GLY A 47 -6.74 16.85 -10.95
C GLY A 47 -6.68 15.93 -12.18
N LEU A 48 -7.21 14.71 -12.07
CA LEU A 48 -7.22 13.73 -13.15
C LEU A 48 -7.96 14.26 -14.39
N SER A 49 -7.34 14.20 -15.56
CA SER A 49 -8.02 14.57 -16.81
C SER A 49 -8.93 13.44 -17.31
N PRO A 50 -9.98 13.74 -18.11
CA PRO A 50 -10.81 12.71 -18.74
C PRO A 50 -10.00 11.73 -19.62
N SER A 51 -8.97 12.23 -20.32
CA SER A 51 -8.09 11.38 -21.13
C SER A 51 -7.22 10.45 -20.29
N GLN A 52 -6.78 10.88 -19.11
CA GLN A 52 -6.08 9.99 -18.17
C GLN A 52 -7.05 8.97 -17.57
N ALA A 53 -8.28 9.37 -17.24
CA ALA A 53 -9.30 8.45 -16.75
C ALA A 53 -9.63 7.34 -17.76
N ASP A 54 -9.68 7.66 -19.06
CA ASP A 54 -9.89 6.70 -20.16
C ASP A 54 -8.75 5.67 -20.31
N LEU A 55 -7.54 5.99 -19.83
CA LEU A 55 -6.43 5.04 -19.78
C LEU A 55 -6.43 4.17 -18.51
N MET A 56 -7.19 4.55 -17.47
CA MET A 56 -7.18 3.87 -16.18
C MET A 56 -8.22 2.76 -16.08
N ILE A 57 -9.37 2.90 -16.75
CA ILE A 57 -10.48 1.95 -16.71
C ILE A 57 -11.14 1.81 -18.09
N GLU A 58 -11.87 0.72 -18.31
CA GLU A 58 -12.67 0.56 -19.52
C GLU A 58 -13.95 1.40 -19.50
N ASN A 59 -14.35 1.91 -20.67
CA ASN A 59 -15.60 2.67 -20.89
C ASN A 59 -15.73 3.94 -20.01
N ALA A 60 -14.62 4.65 -19.77
CA ALA A 60 -14.66 5.90 -19.02
C ALA A 60 -15.49 6.97 -19.76
N LEU A 61 -16.42 7.62 -19.04
CA LEU A 61 -17.21 8.74 -19.58
C LEU A 61 -16.76 10.11 -19.04
N GLY A 62 -15.92 10.12 -18.00
CA GLY A 62 -15.47 11.32 -17.32
C GLY A 62 -14.93 11.02 -15.93
N THR A 63 -14.86 12.05 -15.08
CA THR A 63 -14.31 11.97 -13.73
C THR A 63 -15.38 12.29 -12.69
N TYR A 64 -15.35 11.57 -11.56
CA TYR A 64 -16.12 11.90 -10.38
C TYR A 64 -15.23 12.61 -9.36
N ALA A 65 -15.68 13.73 -8.80
CA ALA A 65 -14.93 14.51 -7.83
C ALA A 65 -15.48 14.31 -6.42
N LEU A 66 -14.57 14.14 -5.46
CA LEU A 66 -14.86 14.05 -4.02
C LEU A 66 -14.16 15.20 -3.29
N PRO A 67 -14.74 15.81 -2.25
CA PRO A 67 -14.06 16.85 -1.50
C PRO A 67 -12.71 16.35 -0.96
N LEU A 68 -11.64 17.09 -1.25
CA LEU A 68 -10.30 16.84 -0.76
C LEU A 68 -9.95 17.86 0.31
N GLY A 69 -9.48 17.38 1.46
CA GLY A 69 -8.91 18.23 2.49
C GLY A 69 -7.71 17.58 3.14
N VAL A 70 -7.20 18.25 4.18
CA VAL A 70 -6.04 17.79 4.94
C VAL A 70 -6.39 17.80 6.42
N ALA A 71 -6.12 16.68 7.09
CA ALA A 71 -6.17 16.59 8.53
C ALA A 71 -4.84 17.05 9.15
N ALA A 72 -4.95 17.89 10.17
CA ALA A 72 -3.84 18.55 10.83
C ALA A 72 -3.53 17.92 12.20
N ASN A 73 -2.42 18.34 12.81
CA ASN A 73 -1.94 17.99 14.14
C ASN A 73 -1.35 16.57 14.33
N PHE A 74 -1.23 15.77 13.27
CA PHE A 74 -0.67 14.42 13.39
C PHE A 74 0.84 14.46 13.70
N LEU A 75 1.19 13.88 14.84
CA LEU A 75 2.57 13.57 15.24
C LEU A 75 2.69 12.06 15.27
N VAL A 76 3.46 11.46 14.37
CA VAL A 76 3.66 10.00 14.31
C VAL A 76 5.14 9.71 14.40
N ASN A 77 5.56 8.95 15.41
CA ASN A 77 6.98 8.64 15.67
C ASN A 77 7.85 9.92 15.66
N ASP A 78 7.43 10.94 16.42
CA ASP A 78 8.08 12.25 16.54
C ASP A 78 8.21 13.04 15.23
N ARG A 79 7.42 12.70 14.19
CA ARG A 79 7.38 13.43 12.93
C ARG A 79 5.99 13.97 12.64
N ASP A 80 5.96 15.21 12.18
CA ASP A 80 4.75 15.94 11.83
C ASP A 80 4.25 15.55 10.44
N TYR A 81 2.94 15.26 10.34
CA TYR A 81 2.30 14.91 9.07
C TYR A 81 1.02 15.73 8.85
N LEU A 82 0.84 16.16 7.60
CA LEU A 82 -0.45 16.57 7.07
C LEU A 82 -1.04 15.39 6.31
N ILE A 83 -2.23 14.93 6.72
CA ILE A 83 -2.85 13.72 6.16
C ILE A 83 -3.92 14.11 5.14
N PRO A 84 -3.69 13.91 3.82
CA PRO A 84 -4.71 14.18 2.81
C PRO A 84 -5.87 13.19 2.95
N MET A 85 -7.10 13.69 2.87
CA MET A 85 -8.31 12.90 2.99
C MET A 85 -9.33 13.34 1.93
N ALA A 86 -9.79 12.39 1.13
CA ALA A 86 -10.90 12.58 0.20
C ALA A 86 -12.17 11.94 0.79
N VAL A 87 -13.16 12.75 1.16
CA VAL A 87 -14.38 12.29 1.85
C VAL A 87 -15.52 13.30 1.66
N GLU A 88 -16.75 12.82 1.49
CA GLU A 88 -17.96 13.64 1.36
C GLU A 88 -18.62 13.99 2.70
N GLU A 89 -18.39 13.17 3.73
CA GLU A 89 -19.05 13.30 5.02
C GLU A 89 -18.55 14.54 5.79
N PRO A 90 -19.47 15.47 6.17
CA PRO A 90 -19.11 16.61 6.99
C PRO A 90 -18.52 16.20 8.34
N SER A 91 -17.71 17.09 8.92
CA SER A 91 -17.11 16.92 10.26
C SER A 91 -16.06 15.82 10.40
N VAL A 92 -15.89 14.87 9.47
CA VAL A 92 -14.84 13.83 9.55
C VAL A 92 -13.45 14.44 9.74
N LEU A 93 -13.04 15.34 8.84
CA LEU A 93 -11.73 16.02 8.95
C LEU A 93 -11.59 16.82 10.25
N ALA A 94 -12.66 17.46 10.71
CA ALA A 94 -12.64 18.27 11.92
C ALA A 94 -12.45 17.37 13.16
N ALA A 95 -13.17 16.26 13.21
CA ALA A 95 -13.10 15.28 14.29
C ALA A 95 -11.70 14.64 14.37
N VAL A 96 -11.14 14.15 13.25
CA VAL A 96 -9.81 13.53 13.27
C VAL A 96 -8.71 14.53 13.60
N SER A 97 -8.80 15.77 13.10
CA SER A 97 -7.82 16.82 13.41
C SER A 97 -7.87 17.25 14.88
N HIS A 98 -9.07 17.29 15.46
CA HIS A 98 -9.25 17.57 16.89
C HIS A 98 -8.71 16.41 17.75
N ALA A 99 -9.04 15.17 17.40
CA ALA A 99 -8.52 13.99 18.09
C ALA A 99 -6.98 13.94 18.04
N ALA A 100 -6.39 14.16 16.87
CA ALA A 100 -4.93 14.22 16.71
C ALA A 100 -4.30 15.33 17.57
N LYS A 101 -4.95 16.50 17.69
CA LYS A 101 -4.49 17.58 18.58
C LYS A 101 -4.46 17.13 20.06
N VAL A 102 -5.51 16.44 20.51
CA VAL A 102 -5.58 15.93 21.90
C VAL A 102 -4.51 14.87 22.14
N ILE A 103 -4.36 13.91 21.23
CA ILE A 103 -3.36 12.83 21.32
C ILE A 103 -1.94 13.40 21.31
N ARG A 104 -1.69 14.41 20.48
CA ARG A 104 -0.40 15.12 20.44
C ARG A 104 0.00 15.72 21.78
N ALA A 105 -0.96 16.22 22.58
CA ALA A 105 -0.66 16.74 23.91
C ALA A 105 -0.08 15.67 24.86
N GLY A 106 -0.35 14.38 24.58
CA GLY A 106 0.22 13.23 25.28
C GLY A 106 1.47 12.61 24.62
N GLY A 107 2.05 13.25 23.60
CA GLY A 107 3.25 12.74 22.90
C GLY A 107 3.00 12.22 21.48
N GLY A 108 1.76 12.26 20.97
CA GLY A 108 1.44 11.82 19.61
C GLY A 108 1.22 10.32 19.49
N PHE A 109 1.34 9.82 18.25
CA PHE A 109 1.18 8.42 17.92
C PHE A 109 2.53 7.72 17.83
N THR A 110 2.58 6.48 18.33
CA THR A 110 3.69 5.55 18.07
C THR A 110 3.17 4.43 17.16
N ALA A 111 3.87 4.18 16.05
CA ALA A 111 3.47 3.19 15.07
C ALA A 111 4.65 2.35 14.59
N GLN A 112 4.40 1.07 14.34
CA GLN A 112 5.34 0.11 13.77
C GLN A 112 4.62 -0.72 12.70
N ALA A 113 5.37 -1.19 11.70
CA ALA A 113 4.84 -2.04 10.64
C ALA A 113 5.73 -3.28 10.48
N SER A 114 5.12 -4.40 10.11
CA SER A 114 5.85 -5.59 9.66
C SER A 114 6.51 -5.35 8.31
N SER A 115 7.33 -6.29 7.86
CA SER A 115 7.81 -6.29 6.47
C SER A 115 6.62 -6.32 5.49
N PRO A 116 6.74 -5.67 4.31
CA PRO A 116 5.68 -5.60 3.29
C PRO A 116 5.59 -6.92 2.53
N VAL A 117 5.22 -7.98 3.23
CA VAL A 117 5.08 -9.34 2.70
C VAL A 117 3.62 -9.59 2.38
N MET A 118 3.35 -9.79 1.09
CA MET A 118 2.05 -10.18 0.57
C MET A 118 1.97 -11.70 0.43
N ILE A 119 0.74 -12.23 0.52
CA ILE A 119 0.46 -13.65 0.34
C ILE A 119 -0.19 -13.85 -1.03
N GLY A 120 0.48 -14.60 -1.91
CA GLY A 120 -0.12 -15.17 -3.11
C GLY A 120 -0.62 -16.57 -2.84
N GLN A 121 -1.77 -16.96 -3.39
CA GLN A 121 -2.37 -18.28 -3.15
C GLN A 121 -2.44 -19.09 -4.44
N ILE A 122 -1.97 -20.35 -4.38
CA ILE A 122 -2.20 -21.36 -5.40
C ILE A 122 -3.08 -22.44 -4.77
N GLN A 123 -4.29 -22.60 -5.29
CA GLN A 123 -5.22 -23.64 -4.85
C GLN A 123 -5.03 -24.88 -5.72
N VAL A 124 -4.73 -26.01 -5.08
CA VAL A 124 -4.61 -27.32 -5.73
C VAL A 124 -5.77 -28.18 -5.28
N LEU A 125 -6.58 -28.60 -6.25
CA LEU A 125 -7.75 -29.47 -6.06
C LEU A 125 -7.39 -30.92 -6.41
N ASP A 126 -8.29 -31.84 -6.07
CA ASP A 126 -8.20 -33.26 -6.43
C ASP A 126 -6.89 -33.93 -5.99
N VAL A 127 -6.36 -33.52 -4.82
CA VAL A 127 -5.10 -34.05 -4.27
C VAL A 127 -5.38 -35.34 -3.50
N PRO A 128 -5.00 -36.54 -4.01
CA PRO A 128 -5.39 -37.81 -3.40
C PRO A 128 -4.69 -38.04 -2.05
N ASP A 129 -3.45 -37.57 -1.92
CA ASP A 129 -2.67 -37.58 -0.69
C ASP A 129 -2.06 -36.19 -0.44
N VAL A 130 -2.75 -35.39 0.37
CA VAL A 130 -2.34 -34.03 0.70
C VAL A 130 -1.01 -34.00 1.46
N ALA A 131 -0.73 -35.01 2.28
CA ALA A 131 0.50 -35.07 3.05
C ALA A 131 1.72 -35.33 2.14
N ALA A 132 1.60 -36.30 1.23
CA ALA A 132 2.63 -36.57 0.23
C ALA A 132 2.84 -35.36 -0.71
N ALA A 133 1.77 -34.74 -1.19
CA ALA A 133 1.86 -33.54 -2.03
C ALA A 133 2.57 -32.37 -1.31
N THR A 134 2.25 -32.16 -0.03
CA THR A 134 2.91 -31.14 0.81
C THR A 134 4.40 -31.45 0.97
N ALA A 135 4.77 -32.71 1.23
CA ALA A 135 6.16 -33.11 1.38
C ALA A 135 6.98 -32.88 0.09
N THR A 136 6.41 -33.26 -1.06
CA THR A 136 7.02 -33.01 -2.38
C THR A 136 7.18 -31.52 -2.65
N LEU A 137 6.16 -30.72 -2.38
CA LEU A 137 6.22 -29.28 -2.59
C LEU A 137 7.33 -28.64 -1.73
N MET A 138 7.41 -29.03 -0.46
CA MET A 138 8.42 -28.52 0.46
C MET A 138 9.83 -28.99 0.10
N SER A 139 10.01 -30.17 -0.51
CA SER A 139 11.32 -30.60 -1.02
C SER A 139 11.81 -29.77 -2.22
N HIS A 140 10.88 -29.18 -3.00
CA HIS A 140 11.18 -28.28 -4.12
C HIS A 140 11.11 -26.79 -3.75
N ARG A 141 10.96 -26.44 -2.46
CA ARG A 141 10.73 -25.06 -2.00
C ARG A 141 11.73 -24.05 -2.58
N HIS A 142 13.03 -24.35 -2.58
CA HIS A 142 14.03 -23.40 -3.08
C HIS A 142 13.93 -23.15 -4.59
N GLU A 143 13.65 -24.20 -5.36
CA GLU A 143 13.46 -24.10 -6.81
C GLU A 143 12.21 -23.27 -7.13
N LEU A 144 11.11 -23.53 -6.41
CA LEU A 144 9.86 -22.80 -6.55
C LEU A 144 10.00 -21.31 -6.19
N LEU A 145 10.76 -20.99 -5.14
CA LEU A 145 11.07 -19.61 -4.77
C LEU A 145 11.92 -18.91 -5.85
N ALA A 146 12.95 -19.59 -6.37
CA ALA A 146 13.78 -19.06 -7.46
C ALA A 146 12.96 -18.81 -8.74
N LEU A 147 12.01 -19.71 -9.03
CA LEU A 147 11.10 -19.57 -10.14
C LEU A 147 10.16 -18.37 -9.96
N ALA A 148 9.59 -18.19 -8.77
CA ALA A 148 8.78 -17.02 -8.43
C ALA A 148 9.57 -15.70 -8.56
N ASP A 149 10.86 -15.70 -8.25
CA ASP A 149 11.73 -14.52 -8.41
C ASP A 149 12.12 -14.23 -9.86
N SER A 150 12.09 -15.24 -10.73
CA SER A 150 12.47 -15.08 -12.13
C SER A 150 11.51 -14.19 -12.93
N CYS A 151 10.24 -14.09 -12.51
CA CYS A 151 9.22 -13.34 -13.25
C CYS A 151 9.32 -11.82 -13.08
N ASN A 152 10.03 -11.32 -12.05
CA ASN A 152 10.15 -9.88 -11.80
C ASN A 152 11.57 -9.46 -11.37
N PRO A 153 12.51 -9.33 -12.33
CA PRO A 153 13.90 -8.93 -12.03
C PRO A 153 14.05 -7.52 -11.42
N SER A 154 13.01 -6.68 -11.50
CA SER A 154 13.02 -5.35 -10.90
C SER A 154 12.83 -5.42 -9.39
N ILE A 155 11.89 -6.25 -8.92
CA ILE A 155 11.59 -6.35 -7.49
C ILE A 155 12.73 -6.99 -6.71
N THR A 156 13.36 -8.03 -7.27
CA THR A 156 14.51 -8.71 -6.68
C THR A 156 15.72 -7.78 -6.59
N ARG A 157 15.97 -6.96 -7.63
CA ARG A 157 17.03 -5.94 -7.63
C ARG A 157 16.83 -4.87 -6.56
N ARG A 158 15.58 -4.56 -6.22
CA ARG A 158 15.22 -3.63 -5.12
C ARG A 158 15.21 -4.32 -3.75
N GLY A 159 15.70 -5.56 -3.69
CA GLY A 159 15.79 -6.36 -2.49
C GLY A 159 14.48 -7.03 -2.08
N GLY A 160 13.39 -6.95 -2.86
CA GLY A 160 12.12 -7.64 -2.62
C GLY A 160 12.16 -9.12 -3.03
N GLY A 161 11.02 -9.63 -3.49
CA GLY A 161 10.90 -10.99 -4.05
C GLY A 161 10.38 -12.04 -3.07
N ALA A 162 10.45 -13.29 -3.49
CA ALA A 162 9.98 -14.44 -2.76
C ALA A 162 10.74 -14.65 -1.44
N ARG A 163 10.01 -14.98 -0.38
CA ARG A 163 10.53 -15.15 0.98
C ARG A 163 10.34 -16.57 1.48
N ASP A 164 9.13 -17.07 1.33
CA ASP A 164 8.75 -18.38 1.84
C ASP A 164 7.61 -18.98 1.04
N ILE A 165 7.42 -20.28 1.23
CA ILE A 165 6.23 -21.01 0.83
C ILE A 165 5.66 -21.69 2.07
N GLU A 166 4.39 -21.43 2.34
CA GLU A 166 3.63 -22.14 3.37
C GLU A 166 2.52 -22.98 2.72
N THR A 167 2.06 -24.02 3.40
CA THR A 167 1.00 -24.89 2.89
C THR A 167 -0.11 -25.04 3.92
N ARG A 168 -1.36 -25.05 3.45
CA ARG A 168 -2.55 -25.27 4.26
C ARG A 168 -3.40 -26.38 3.66
N SER A 169 -3.59 -27.44 4.43
CA SER A 169 -4.38 -28.61 4.03
C SER A 169 -5.84 -28.43 4.46
N PHE A 170 -6.76 -28.70 3.55
CA PHE A 170 -8.20 -28.71 3.81
C PHE A 170 -8.75 -30.07 3.35
N PRO A 171 -8.72 -31.10 4.22
CA PRO A 171 -9.07 -32.46 3.83
C PRO A 171 -10.59 -32.67 3.66
N ASP A 172 -11.41 -31.84 4.30
CA ASP A 172 -12.87 -31.95 4.28
C ASP A 172 -13.48 -30.63 3.80
N THR A 173 -13.94 -30.63 2.55
CA THR A 173 -14.62 -29.48 1.93
C THR A 173 -15.73 -29.98 1.00
N PRO A 174 -16.76 -29.16 0.71
CA PRO A 174 -17.84 -29.55 -0.21
C PRO A 174 -17.38 -29.89 -1.64
N VAL A 175 -16.18 -29.47 -2.04
CA VAL A 175 -15.60 -29.69 -3.37
C VAL A 175 -14.46 -30.73 -3.35
N GLY A 176 -14.32 -31.48 -2.25
CA GLY A 176 -13.26 -32.47 -2.06
C GLY A 176 -12.03 -31.93 -1.31
N PRO A 177 -11.02 -32.77 -1.05
CA PRO A 177 -9.80 -32.35 -0.38
C PRO A 177 -9.00 -31.37 -1.24
N MET A 178 -8.47 -30.32 -0.62
CA MET A 178 -7.64 -29.32 -1.30
C MET A 178 -6.41 -28.93 -0.49
N LEU A 179 -5.36 -28.52 -1.22
CA LEU A 179 -4.13 -27.97 -0.69
C LEU A 179 -3.99 -26.53 -1.17
N VAL A 180 -3.83 -25.59 -0.24
CA VAL A 180 -3.56 -24.19 -0.57
C VAL A 180 -2.10 -23.89 -0.27
N VAL A 181 -1.39 -23.43 -1.29
CA VAL A 181 0.01 -23.02 -1.21
C VAL A 181 0.05 -21.51 -1.12
N HIS A 182 0.72 -20.99 -0.10
CA HIS A 182 0.97 -19.57 0.08
C HIS A 182 2.39 -19.25 -0.37
N LEU A 183 2.54 -18.34 -1.33
CA LEU A 183 3.82 -17.69 -1.61
C LEU A 183 3.88 -16.42 -0.75
N LEU A 184 4.86 -16.35 0.17
CA LEU A 184 5.19 -15.12 0.88
C LEU A 184 6.12 -14.28 0.01
N TYR A 185 5.69 -13.09 -0.39
CA TYR A 185 6.36 -12.27 -1.39
C TYR A 185 6.53 -10.84 -0.90
N ASP A 186 7.77 -10.36 -0.79
CA ASP A 186 8.10 -8.99 -0.37
C ASP A 186 7.96 -8.03 -1.55
N THR A 187 6.97 -7.15 -1.46
CA THR A 187 6.57 -6.26 -2.55
C THR A 187 7.20 -4.87 -2.45
N ARG A 188 8.07 -4.64 -1.45
CA ARG A 188 8.69 -3.35 -1.17
C ARG A 188 7.61 -2.25 -1.07
N ASP A 189 7.75 -1.19 -1.85
CA ASP A 189 6.84 -0.03 -1.80
C ASP A 189 5.56 -0.21 -2.63
N ALA A 190 5.41 -1.34 -3.34
CA ALA A 190 4.21 -1.63 -4.12
C ALA A 190 3.18 -2.38 -3.28
N MET A 191 1.89 -2.13 -3.53
CA MET A 191 0.80 -2.99 -3.04
C MET A 191 0.99 -4.44 -3.51
N GLY A 192 1.50 -4.62 -4.73
CA GLY A 192 2.07 -5.88 -5.18
C GLY A 192 1.10 -6.94 -5.70
N ALA A 193 -0.20 -6.65 -5.82
CA ALA A 193 -1.19 -7.59 -6.34
C ALA A 193 -0.77 -8.22 -7.69
N ASN A 194 -0.43 -7.40 -8.68
CA ASN A 194 0.02 -7.89 -10.00
C ASN A 194 1.32 -8.70 -9.90
N ALA A 195 2.28 -8.26 -9.09
CA ALA A 195 3.56 -8.94 -8.94
C ALA A 195 3.40 -10.33 -8.31
N VAL A 196 2.57 -10.42 -7.26
CA VAL A 196 2.24 -11.66 -6.58
C VAL A 196 1.48 -12.60 -7.52
N ASN A 197 0.48 -12.10 -8.25
CA ASN A 197 -0.28 -12.89 -9.22
C ASN A 197 0.63 -13.51 -10.29
N THR A 198 1.50 -12.70 -10.92
CA THR A 198 2.46 -13.21 -11.91
C THR A 198 3.40 -14.26 -11.30
N ALA A 199 3.86 -14.07 -10.06
CA ALA A 199 4.73 -15.03 -9.38
C ALA A 199 4.00 -16.37 -9.15
N VAL A 200 2.76 -16.34 -8.64
CA VAL A 200 1.98 -17.57 -8.41
C VAL A 200 1.50 -18.24 -9.70
N GLU A 201 1.34 -17.52 -10.81
CA GLU A 201 1.07 -18.11 -12.13
C GLU A 201 2.30 -18.80 -12.74
N THR A 202 3.50 -18.39 -12.34
CA THR A 202 4.76 -18.93 -12.86
C THR A 202 5.10 -20.27 -12.19
N MET A 203 4.86 -20.40 -10.88
CA MET A 203 5.23 -21.60 -10.10
C MET A 203 4.62 -22.92 -10.59
N PRO A 204 3.32 -23.02 -10.95
CA PRO A 204 2.69 -24.27 -11.37
C PRO A 204 3.27 -24.83 -12.67
N ARG A 205 3.88 -24.00 -13.51
CA ARG A 205 4.45 -24.43 -14.81
C ARG A 205 5.69 -25.31 -14.67
N ALA A 206 6.23 -25.45 -13.45
CA ALA A 206 7.36 -26.33 -13.15
C ALA A 206 6.98 -27.59 -12.36
N CYS A 207 5.72 -27.75 -11.92
CA CYS A 207 5.29 -29.01 -11.31
C CYS A 207 5.06 -30.04 -12.42
N PRO A 208 5.83 -31.15 -12.47
CA PRO A 208 5.47 -32.26 -13.34
C PRO A 208 4.10 -32.82 -12.93
N SER A 209 3.29 -33.12 -13.94
CA SER A 209 2.04 -33.89 -13.81
C SER A 209 2.24 -35.21 -13.09
#